data_AF-A0A7L8CZJ0-F1
#
_entry.id   AF-A0A7L8CZJ0-F1
#
_cell.length_a   1.000
_cell.length_b   1.000
_cell.length_c   1.000
_cell.angle_alpha   90.00
_cell.angle_beta   90.00
_cell.angle_gamma   90.00
#
_symmetry.space_group_name_H-M   'P 1'
#
loop_
_entity.id
_entity.type
_entity.pdbx_description
1 polymer ?
#
loop_
_entity_poly.entity_id
_entity_poly.type
_entity_poly.pdbx_seq_one_letter_code
_entity_poly.pdbx_strand_id
1 'polypeptide(L)'
;MPTLPPRISACIITFNEADRIGDCLASLAFCDEIVVVDSHSTDATVEIARALGARVLQRPFDGFRSQKQFAVEQAGHDWVLCLDADERVGDALRASIQAARDNGFNGAAGYRFARLDCYFGRFLRHGNAYPDRVLRLFDRRRGGWRGQREIHEAASVDGAVQTLAGDLIHYPYRSLEQQLAKTQRYARMMAEHDFARGKRASLAKLVLSPAWRFWRGYLLRGGFRDGWHGLVYAYVRANYVRQKTIMLWLLQNGQPVVTPECTDPAEPRTTTPDL
;
A
#
# COMPACT_ATOMS: atom_id res chain seq x y z
N MET A 1 31.28 6.43 -25.45
CA MET A 1 29.92 6.82 -25.87
C MET A 1 29.09 7.06 -24.63
N PRO A 2 28.32 8.15 -24.51
CA PRO A 2 27.42 8.30 -23.38
C PRO A 2 26.41 7.14 -23.42
N THR A 3 26.33 6.37 -22.33
CA THR A 3 25.33 5.31 -22.21
C THR A 3 23.95 5.96 -22.15
N LEU A 4 23.02 5.48 -22.97
CA LEU A 4 21.63 5.94 -22.89
C LEU A 4 21.12 5.80 -21.45
N PRO A 5 20.31 6.76 -20.95
CA PRO A 5 19.77 6.67 -19.60
C PRO A 5 18.98 5.37 -19.42
N PRO A 6 19.04 4.72 -18.24
CA PRO A 6 18.28 3.51 -17.97
C PRO A 6 16.78 3.76 -18.16
N ARG A 7 16.09 2.83 -18.80
CA ARG A 7 14.64 2.90 -19.01
C ARG A 7 13.87 2.44 -17.78
N ILE A 8 12.68 3.02 -17.58
CA ILE A 8 11.81 2.73 -16.42
C ILE A 8 10.50 2.11 -16.90
N SER A 9 10.14 0.95 -16.36
CA SER A 9 8.79 0.39 -16.45
C SER A 9 7.97 0.80 -15.23
N ALA A 10 6.88 1.54 -15.43
CA ALA A 10 5.90 1.78 -14.38
C ALA A 10 5.02 0.53 -14.21
N CYS A 11 4.85 0.07 -12.97
CA CYS A 11 4.07 -1.12 -12.62
C CYS A 11 2.92 -0.71 -11.68
N ILE A 12 1.69 -0.85 -12.14
CA ILE A 12 0.49 -0.43 -11.40
C ILE A 12 -0.38 -1.66 -11.15
N ILE A 13 -0.93 -1.79 -9.94
CA ILE A 13 -2.04 -2.70 -9.67
C ILE A 13 -3.33 -1.90 -9.48
N THR A 14 -4.46 -2.46 -9.92
CA THR A 14 -5.74 -1.74 -9.86
C THR A 14 -6.95 -2.65 -9.69
N PHE A 15 -8.03 -2.09 -9.15
CA PHE A 15 -9.36 -2.67 -9.06
C PHE A 15 -10.40 -1.57 -8.78
N ASN A 16 -11.28 -1.29 -9.73
CA ASN A 16 -12.34 -0.28 -9.64
C ASN A 16 -11.83 1.12 -9.23
N GLU A 17 -10.94 1.67 -10.06
CA GLU A 17 -10.26 2.96 -9.85
C GLU A 17 -10.46 3.90 -11.05
N ALA A 18 -11.61 3.83 -11.74
CA ALA A 18 -11.88 4.66 -12.92
C ALA A 18 -11.77 6.17 -12.63
N ASP A 19 -12.07 6.60 -11.41
CA ASP A 19 -11.96 7.99 -10.95
C ASP A 19 -10.51 8.44 -10.67
N ARG A 20 -9.52 7.53 -10.64
CA ARG A 20 -8.14 7.84 -10.21
C ARG A 20 -7.06 7.38 -11.17
N ILE A 21 -7.28 6.29 -11.88
CA ILE A 21 -6.28 5.66 -12.74
C ILE A 21 -5.77 6.63 -13.81
N GLY A 22 -6.63 7.50 -14.35
CA GLY A 22 -6.23 8.49 -15.35
C GLY A 22 -5.12 9.43 -14.84
N ASP A 23 -5.33 10.03 -13.67
CA ASP A 23 -4.34 10.93 -13.04
C ASP A 23 -3.07 10.18 -12.63
N CYS A 24 -3.20 8.93 -12.17
CA CYS A 24 -2.06 8.07 -11.85
C CYS A 24 -1.16 7.88 -13.08
N LEU A 25 -1.74 7.45 -14.20
CA LEU A 25 -1.01 7.19 -15.45
C LEU A 25 -0.43 8.48 -16.06
N ALA A 26 -1.17 9.59 -16.02
CA ALA A 26 -0.64 10.90 -16.44
C ALA A 26 0.60 11.32 -15.62
N SER A 27 0.61 11.00 -14.31
CA SER A 27 1.78 11.26 -13.46
C SER A 27 3.03 10.43 -13.85
N LEU A 28 2.84 9.36 -14.62
CA LEU A 28 3.86 8.40 -15.04
C LEU A 28 4.28 8.55 -16.50
N ALA A 29 3.80 9.57 -17.22
CA ALA A 29 4.13 9.83 -18.63
C ALA A 29 5.63 10.01 -18.95
N PHE A 30 6.50 10.08 -17.94
CA PHE A 30 7.95 10.14 -18.11
C PHE A 30 8.64 8.76 -18.13
N CYS A 31 7.90 7.69 -17.82
CA CYS A 31 8.36 6.30 -17.89
C CYS A 31 8.28 5.79 -19.34
N ASP A 32 9.13 4.81 -19.66
CA ASP A 32 9.27 4.26 -21.01
C ASP A 32 8.23 3.17 -21.32
N GLU A 33 7.69 2.54 -20.28
CA GLU A 33 6.61 1.55 -20.34
C GLU A 33 5.66 1.75 -19.15
N ILE A 34 4.36 1.51 -19.36
CA ILE A 34 3.37 1.44 -18.30
C ILE A 34 2.67 0.08 -18.37
N VAL A 35 2.80 -0.70 -17.31
CA VAL A 35 2.14 -2.00 -17.11
C VAL A 35 1.09 -1.85 -16.02
N VAL A 36 -0.16 -2.18 -16.35
CA VAL A 36 -1.29 -2.18 -15.40
C VAL A 36 -1.77 -3.62 -15.23
N VAL A 37 -1.81 -4.09 -13.99
CA VAL A 37 -2.40 -5.38 -13.62
C VAL A 37 -3.75 -5.11 -12.95
N ASP A 38 -4.81 -5.37 -13.71
CA ASP A 38 -6.19 -5.21 -13.29
C ASP A 38 -6.74 -6.48 -12.65
N SER A 39 -7.45 -6.32 -11.53
CA SER A 39 -8.04 -7.42 -10.79
C SER A 39 -9.48 -7.71 -11.20
N HIS A 40 -9.76 -7.64 -12.51
CA HIS A 40 -11.09 -7.75 -13.10
C HIS A 40 -12.04 -6.62 -12.64
N SER A 41 -11.62 -5.37 -12.85
CA SER A 41 -12.49 -4.22 -12.61
C SER A 41 -13.80 -4.33 -13.40
N THR A 42 -14.87 -3.85 -12.79
CA THR A 42 -16.23 -3.81 -13.38
C THR A 42 -16.66 -2.40 -13.79
N ASP A 43 -15.83 -1.40 -13.50
CA ASP A 43 -15.99 -0.02 -13.95
C ASP A 43 -15.10 0.27 -15.18
N ALA A 44 -15.02 1.54 -15.59
CA ALA A 44 -14.25 1.96 -16.76
C ALA A 44 -12.72 1.95 -16.58
N THR A 45 -12.18 1.34 -15.51
CA THR A 45 -10.73 1.39 -15.18
C THR A 45 -9.86 0.88 -16.33
N VAL A 46 -10.24 -0.26 -16.92
CA VAL A 46 -9.47 -0.94 -17.96
C VAL A 46 -9.48 -0.13 -19.26
N GLU A 47 -10.65 0.40 -19.63
CA GLU A 47 -10.85 1.23 -20.81
C GLU A 47 -10.00 2.49 -20.73
N ILE A 48 -10.04 3.19 -19.59
CA ILE A 48 -9.24 4.40 -19.35
C ILE A 48 -7.74 4.09 -19.42
N ALA A 49 -7.29 3.01 -18.77
CA ALA A 49 -5.88 2.64 -18.78
C ALA A 49 -5.36 2.34 -20.19
N ARG A 50 -6.14 1.58 -21.00
CA ARG A 50 -5.79 1.29 -22.40
C ARG A 50 -5.77 2.55 -23.27
N ALA A 51 -6.76 3.44 -23.09
CA ALA A 51 -6.84 4.69 -23.84
C ALA A 51 -5.63 5.62 -23.59
N LEU A 52 -5.03 5.53 -22.40
CA LEU A 52 -3.80 6.25 -22.03
C LEU A 52 -2.51 5.51 -22.40
N GLY A 53 -2.60 4.44 -23.19
CA GLY A 53 -1.43 3.72 -23.73
C GLY A 53 -0.79 2.71 -22.77
N ALA A 54 -1.44 2.39 -21.66
CA ALA A 54 -0.93 1.35 -20.76
C ALA A 54 -1.14 -0.05 -21.34
N ARG A 55 -0.16 -0.95 -21.11
CA ARG A 55 -0.34 -2.38 -21.34
C ARG A 55 -1.10 -2.98 -20.16
N VAL A 56 -2.38 -3.28 -20.38
CA VAL A 56 -3.26 -3.82 -19.34
C VAL A 56 -3.30 -5.35 -19.39
N LEU A 57 -3.00 -5.98 -18.26
CA LEU A 57 -3.10 -7.41 -18.00
C LEU A 57 -4.18 -7.64 -16.95
N GLN A 58 -4.93 -8.74 -17.06
CA GLN A 58 -5.92 -9.12 -16.05
C GLN A 58 -5.45 -10.34 -15.28
N ARG A 59 -5.61 -10.30 -13.95
CA ARG A 59 -5.22 -11.39 -13.05
C ARG A 59 -6.11 -11.37 -11.79
N PRO A 60 -6.66 -12.52 -11.36
CA PRO A 60 -7.34 -12.62 -10.08
C PRO A 60 -6.50 -12.07 -8.91
N PHE A 61 -7.16 -11.41 -7.96
CA PHE A 61 -6.47 -10.84 -6.81
C PHE A 61 -6.22 -11.89 -5.73
N ASP A 62 -5.00 -12.42 -5.67
CA ASP A 62 -4.58 -13.33 -4.59
C ASP A 62 -4.02 -12.57 -3.38
N GLY A 63 -3.55 -11.35 -3.59
CA GLY A 63 -2.99 -10.48 -2.58
C GLY A 63 -2.15 -9.35 -3.16
N PHE A 64 -1.90 -8.30 -2.38
CA PHE A 64 -1.20 -7.12 -2.87
C PHE A 64 0.26 -7.44 -3.25
N ARG A 65 0.98 -8.22 -2.44
CA ARG A 65 2.37 -8.58 -2.68
C ARG A 65 2.50 -9.38 -3.97
N SER A 66 1.69 -10.43 -4.11
CA SER A 66 1.70 -11.29 -5.31
C SER A 66 1.31 -10.53 -6.56
N GLN A 67 0.30 -9.64 -6.48
CA GLN A 67 -0.12 -8.82 -7.61
C GLN A 67 0.97 -7.83 -8.04
N LYS A 68 1.64 -7.17 -7.09
CA LYS A 68 2.75 -6.24 -7.39
C LYS A 68 3.98 -6.96 -7.90
N GLN A 69 4.27 -8.14 -7.38
CA GLN A 69 5.36 -8.98 -7.89
C GLN A 69 5.09 -9.42 -9.34
N PHE A 70 3.87 -9.86 -9.64
CA PHE A 70 3.47 -10.18 -11.00
C PHE A 70 3.64 -8.97 -11.94
N ALA A 71 3.21 -7.78 -11.54
CA ALA A 71 3.42 -6.57 -12.35
C ALA A 71 4.90 -6.31 -12.67
N VAL A 72 5.80 -6.50 -11.70
CA VAL A 72 7.26 -6.37 -11.88
C VAL A 72 7.85 -7.43 -12.81
N GLU A 73 7.33 -8.66 -12.76
CA GLU A 73 7.76 -9.75 -13.66
C GLU A 73 7.37 -9.45 -15.11
N GLN A 74 6.24 -8.77 -15.31
CA GLN A 74 5.77 -8.38 -16.62
C GLN A 74 6.55 -7.18 -17.21
N ALA A 75 7.29 -6.42 -16.40
CA ALA A 75 8.05 -5.26 -16.87
C ALA A 75 9.07 -5.62 -17.97
N GLY A 76 9.12 -4.81 -19.02
CA GLY A 76 10.11 -4.89 -20.10
C GLY A 76 11.47 -4.26 -19.78
N HIS A 77 11.58 -3.53 -18.67
CA HIS A 77 12.82 -2.89 -18.23
C HIS A 77 13.22 -3.33 -16.81
N ASP A 78 14.51 -3.19 -16.52
CA ASP A 78 15.08 -3.64 -15.23
C ASP A 78 14.74 -2.69 -14.08
N TRP A 79 14.67 -1.38 -14.36
CA TRP A 79 14.23 -0.41 -13.37
C TRP A 79 12.71 -0.31 -13.39
N VAL A 80 12.10 -0.61 -12.25
CA VAL A 80 10.65 -0.59 -12.07
C VAL A 80 10.23 0.47 -11.08
N LEU A 81 9.17 1.21 -11.42
CA LEU A 81 8.50 2.17 -10.55
C LEU A 81 7.10 1.65 -10.21
N CYS A 82 6.91 1.15 -8.99
CA CYS A 82 5.67 0.51 -8.59
C CYS A 82 4.74 1.48 -7.86
N LEU A 83 3.51 1.65 -8.32
CA LEU A 83 2.48 2.51 -7.69
C LEU A 83 1.16 1.75 -7.52
N ASP A 84 0.36 2.21 -6.55
CA ASP A 84 -1.07 1.90 -6.50
C ASP A 84 -1.85 2.92 -7.37
N ALA A 85 -3.01 2.53 -7.92
CA ALA A 85 -3.79 3.39 -8.83
C ALA A 85 -4.34 4.69 -8.19
N ASP A 86 -4.28 4.80 -6.86
CA ASP A 86 -4.61 6.01 -6.10
C ASP A 86 -3.37 6.84 -5.68
N GLU A 87 -2.20 6.49 -6.21
CA GLU A 87 -0.94 7.21 -6.02
C GLU A 87 -0.53 7.98 -7.30
N ARG A 88 0.18 9.11 -7.13
CA ARG A 88 0.63 9.99 -8.21
C ARG A 88 2.03 10.52 -7.91
N VAL A 89 2.91 10.52 -8.91
CA VAL A 89 4.24 11.12 -8.77
C VAL A 89 4.11 12.65 -8.85
N GLY A 90 4.39 13.36 -7.75
CA GLY A 90 4.41 14.82 -7.75
C GLY A 90 5.60 15.39 -8.55
N ASP A 91 5.50 16.63 -9.02
CA ASP A 91 6.48 17.23 -9.95
C ASP A 91 7.91 17.25 -9.40
N ALA A 92 8.08 17.58 -8.12
CA ALA A 92 9.40 17.56 -7.46
C ALA A 92 9.99 16.14 -7.38
N LEU A 93 9.13 15.13 -7.19
CA LEU A 93 9.55 13.73 -7.18
C LEU A 93 9.89 13.26 -8.60
N ARG A 94 9.08 13.62 -9.59
CA ARG A 94 9.35 13.36 -11.00
C ARG A 94 10.71 13.90 -11.41
N ALA A 95 10.99 15.18 -11.11
CA ALA A 95 12.27 15.81 -11.40
C ALA A 95 13.43 15.08 -10.71
N SER A 96 13.25 14.66 -9.45
CA SER A 96 14.26 13.90 -8.71
C SER A 96 14.51 12.51 -9.30
N ILE A 97 13.48 11.82 -9.77
CA ILE A 97 13.60 10.51 -10.43
C ILE A 97 14.32 10.67 -11.78
N GLN A 98 13.95 11.66 -12.59
CA GLN A 98 14.59 11.92 -13.87
C GLN A 98 16.08 12.28 -13.68
N ALA A 99 16.41 13.14 -12.72
CA ALA A 99 17.79 13.45 -12.39
C ALA A 99 18.59 12.22 -11.93
N ALA A 100 17.98 11.32 -11.13
CA ALA A 100 18.61 10.06 -10.74
C ALA A 100 18.83 9.13 -11.95
N ARG A 101 17.85 9.05 -12.85
CA ARG A 101 17.90 8.27 -14.10
C ARG A 101 19.00 8.78 -15.03
N ASP A 102 19.10 10.09 -15.21
CA ASP A 102 20.06 10.72 -16.13
C ASP A 102 21.50 10.55 -15.62
N ASN A 103 21.67 10.36 -14.31
CA ASN A 103 22.93 9.94 -13.68
C ASN A 103 23.16 8.41 -13.70
N GLY A 104 22.37 7.66 -14.46
CA GLY A 104 22.49 6.21 -14.61
C GLY A 104 22.05 5.41 -13.39
N PHE A 105 21.31 6.00 -12.46
CA PHE A 105 21.00 5.43 -11.14
C PHE A 105 22.24 4.97 -10.37
N ASN A 106 23.37 5.65 -10.58
CA ASN A 106 24.65 5.21 -10.06
C ASN A 106 24.67 5.14 -8.53
N GLY A 107 25.20 4.05 -7.97
CA GLY A 107 25.34 3.85 -6.53
C GLY A 107 24.05 3.53 -5.77
N ALA A 108 22.96 3.15 -6.45
CA ALA A 108 21.73 2.69 -5.80
C ALA A 108 21.18 1.40 -6.44
N ALA A 109 20.63 0.52 -5.61
CA ALA A 109 19.79 -0.60 -6.04
C ALA A 109 18.30 -0.24 -5.99
N GLY A 110 17.96 0.86 -5.32
CA GLY A 110 16.61 1.40 -5.25
C GLY A 110 16.51 2.75 -4.56
N TYR A 111 15.34 3.37 -4.69
CA TYR A 111 15.03 4.69 -4.19
C TYR A 111 13.71 4.67 -3.43
N ARG A 112 13.75 5.25 -2.24
CA ARG A 112 12.56 5.54 -1.44
C ARG A 112 12.25 7.03 -1.46
N PHE A 113 10.98 7.36 -1.26
CA PHE A 113 10.52 8.74 -1.18
C PHE A 113 9.33 8.84 -0.25
N ALA A 114 9.02 10.05 0.21
CA ALA A 114 7.91 10.27 1.12
C ALA A 114 6.58 10.12 0.38
N ARG A 115 5.65 9.42 0.99
CA ARG A 115 4.25 9.38 0.58
C ARG A 115 3.47 10.44 1.36
N LEU A 116 2.71 11.26 0.65
CA LEU A 116 1.93 12.36 1.18
C LEU A 116 0.44 12.06 0.99
N ASP A 117 -0.21 11.68 2.09
CA ASP A 117 -1.63 11.34 2.09
C ASP A 117 -2.51 12.60 2.02
N CYS A 118 -3.40 12.66 1.03
CA CYS A 118 -4.54 13.56 1.01
C CYS A 118 -5.65 12.98 1.90
N TYR A 119 -5.97 13.68 2.98
CA TYR A 119 -7.00 13.30 3.92
C TYR A 119 -8.13 14.34 3.86
N PHE A 120 -9.26 13.98 3.25
CA PHE A 120 -10.45 14.84 3.10
C PHE A 120 -10.13 16.28 2.65
N GLY A 121 -9.37 16.40 1.56
CA GLY A 121 -9.02 17.69 0.95
C GLY A 121 -7.79 18.39 1.54
N ARG A 122 -7.12 17.80 2.55
CA ARG A 122 -5.89 18.35 3.11
C ARG A 122 -4.76 17.33 3.12
N PHE A 123 -3.58 17.75 2.67
CA PHE A 123 -2.38 16.94 2.77
C PHE A 123 -1.85 16.92 4.21
N LEU A 124 -1.66 15.72 4.77
CA LEU A 124 -1.14 15.54 6.12
C LEU A 124 0.38 15.61 6.11
N ARG A 125 0.94 16.70 6.63
CA ARG A 125 2.41 16.93 6.66
C ARG A 125 3.03 16.65 8.03
N HIS A 126 2.21 16.26 9.00
CA HIS A 126 2.66 16.04 10.37
C HIS A 126 2.09 14.73 10.96
N GLY A 127 2.41 14.52 12.22
CA GLY A 127 1.88 13.43 13.01
C GLY A 127 2.43 12.07 12.59
N ASN A 128 1.56 11.06 12.61
CA ASN A 128 1.93 9.70 12.22
C ASN A 128 1.73 9.41 10.73
N ALA A 129 1.27 10.39 9.94
CA ALA A 129 1.03 10.25 8.51
C ALA A 129 2.29 10.55 7.69
N TYR A 130 3.12 11.51 8.12
CA TYR A 130 4.25 12.00 7.34
C TYR A 130 5.52 12.25 8.19
N PRO A 131 6.74 12.02 7.63
CA PRO A 131 6.99 11.35 6.35
C PRO A 131 6.81 9.82 6.47
N ASP A 132 6.06 9.23 5.54
CA ASP A 132 5.98 7.77 5.34
C ASP A 132 6.83 7.40 4.13
N ARG A 133 8.05 6.87 4.36
CA ARG A 133 8.99 6.60 3.27
C ARG A 133 8.79 5.20 2.70
N VAL A 134 8.47 5.11 1.41
CA VAL A 134 8.23 3.85 0.70
C VAL A 134 9.28 3.61 -0.37
N LEU A 135 9.81 2.39 -0.46
CA LEU A 135 10.68 1.94 -1.56
C LEU A 135 9.79 1.52 -2.73
N ARG A 136 9.81 2.28 -3.82
CA ARG A 136 8.94 2.05 -4.99
C ARG A 136 9.67 2.09 -6.33
N LEU A 137 10.87 2.67 -6.40
CA LEU A 137 11.72 2.65 -7.59
C LEU A 137 12.93 1.75 -7.32
N PHE A 138 13.14 0.68 -8.09
CA PHE A 138 14.25 -0.23 -7.86
C PHE A 138 14.65 -1.05 -9.10
N ASP A 139 15.88 -1.59 -9.08
CA ASP A 139 16.34 -2.57 -10.05
C ASP A 139 15.81 -3.96 -9.68
N ARG A 140 14.90 -4.50 -10.50
CA ARG A 140 14.24 -5.80 -10.26
C ARG A 140 15.20 -6.99 -10.30
N ARG A 141 16.39 -6.85 -10.90
CA ARG A 141 17.42 -7.90 -10.87
C ARG A 141 18.07 -8.02 -9.50
N ARG A 142 17.93 -6.98 -8.68
CA ARG A 142 18.53 -6.88 -7.34
C ARG A 142 17.48 -6.91 -6.24
N GLY A 143 16.20 -7.01 -6.56
CA GLY A 143 15.15 -6.85 -5.56
C GLY A 143 13.76 -7.09 -6.10
N GLY A 144 12.77 -6.91 -5.24
CA GLY A 144 11.37 -7.12 -5.59
C GLY A 144 10.49 -7.12 -4.35
N TRP A 145 9.26 -7.58 -4.53
CA TRP A 145 8.30 -7.74 -3.45
C TRP A 145 8.60 -9.04 -2.70
N ARG A 146 9.62 -9.02 -1.84
CA ARG A 146 10.09 -10.20 -1.11
C ARG A 146 9.28 -10.42 0.18
N GLY A 147 9.30 -11.65 0.67
CA GLY A 147 8.57 -12.08 1.87
C GLY A 147 7.48 -13.10 1.54
N GLN A 148 7.04 -13.89 2.52
CA GLN A 148 5.96 -14.86 2.30
C GLN A 148 4.57 -14.29 2.60
N ARG A 149 4.46 -13.01 2.94
CA ARG A 149 3.27 -12.44 3.58
C ARG A 149 2.69 -11.29 2.78
N GLU A 150 1.38 -11.31 2.65
CA GLU A 150 0.57 -10.22 2.06
C GLU A 150 0.44 -9.02 3.02
N ILE A 151 0.55 -9.27 4.33
CA ILE A 151 0.41 -8.25 5.37
C ILE A 151 1.77 -7.61 5.63
N HIS A 152 1.94 -6.35 5.24
CA HIS A 152 3.20 -5.59 5.14
C HIS A 152 4.06 -5.94 3.91
N GLU A 153 3.43 -5.87 2.75
CA GLU A 153 4.17 -5.77 1.50
C GLU A 153 5.19 -4.62 1.54
N ALA A 154 6.46 -4.97 1.40
CA ALA A 154 7.53 -4.01 1.23
C ALA A 154 8.47 -4.55 0.17
N ALA A 155 8.77 -3.71 -0.83
CA ALA A 155 9.87 -3.99 -1.72
C ALA A 155 11.18 -3.99 -0.89
N SER A 156 12.12 -4.85 -1.30
CA SER A 156 13.46 -4.91 -0.74
C SER A 156 14.47 -5.20 -1.84
N VAL A 157 15.67 -4.64 -1.71
CA VAL A 157 16.75 -4.75 -2.71
C VAL A 157 18.06 -5.13 -2.03
N ASP A 158 18.91 -5.85 -2.76
CA ASP A 158 20.28 -6.19 -2.39
C ASP A 158 21.21 -5.06 -2.88
N GLY A 159 21.41 -4.07 -2.01
CA GLY A 159 22.29 -2.93 -2.27
C GLY A 159 21.84 -1.64 -1.57
N ALA A 160 22.49 -0.54 -1.93
CA ALA A 160 22.20 0.76 -1.34
C ALA A 160 20.81 1.27 -1.75
N VAL A 161 20.05 1.76 -0.76
CA VAL A 161 18.78 2.47 -1.00
C VAL A 161 18.97 3.95 -0.71
N GLN A 162 18.72 4.79 -1.70
CA GLN A 162 18.81 6.25 -1.56
C GLN A 162 17.42 6.87 -1.35
N THR A 163 17.36 8.11 -0.87
CA THR A 163 16.10 8.83 -0.68
C THR A 163 16.01 9.99 -1.64
N LEU A 164 14.96 10.04 -2.47
CA LEU A 164 14.72 11.15 -3.39
C LEU A 164 13.87 12.24 -2.74
N ALA A 165 14.05 13.47 -3.21
CA ALA A 165 13.22 14.60 -2.82
C ALA A 165 11.86 14.56 -3.54
N GLY A 166 10.89 15.28 -2.99
CA GLY A 166 9.51 15.28 -3.48
C GLY A 166 8.63 14.19 -2.88
N ASP A 167 7.34 14.28 -3.19
CA ASP A 167 6.29 13.47 -2.58
C ASP A 167 5.61 12.58 -3.62
N LEU A 168 5.33 11.33 -3.22
CA LEU A 168 4.33 10.48 -3.86
C LEU A 168 2.97 10.86 -3.26
N ILE A 169 2.15 11.53 -4.05
CA ILE A 169 0.83 11.99 -3.62
C ILE A 169 -0.10 10.78 -3.58
N HIS A 170 -0.84 10.60 -2.49
CA HIS A 170 -1.68 9.43 -2.28
C HIS A 170 -3.08 9.82 -1.84
N TYR A 171 -4.09 9.19 -2.43
CA TYR A 171 -5.51 9.44 -2.14
C TYR A 171 -6.16 8.20 -1.49
N PRO A 172 -5.74 7.81 -0.28
CA PRO A 172 -6.04 6.50 0.31
C PRO A 172 -7.51 6.21 0.58
N TYR A 173 -8.35 7.26 0.66
CA TYR A 173 -9.74 7.16 1.14
C TYR A 173 -10.66 8.05 0.30
N ARG A 174 -11.82 7.51 -0.08
CA ARG A 174 -12.96 8.23 -0.68
C ARG A 174 -13.90 8.76 0.39
N SER A 175 -14.10 8.02 1.49
CA SER A 175 -14.98 8.37 2.61
C SER A 175 -14.45 7.87 3.95
N LEU A 176 -14.99 8.40 5.05
CA LEU A 176 -14.69 7.92 6.40
C LEU A 176 -15.18 6.47 6.61
N GLU A 177 -16.35 6.14 6.09
CA GLU A 177 -16.90 4.78 6.15
C GLU A 177 -15.97 3.77 5.48
N GLN A 178 -15.51 4.08 4.26
CA GLN A 178 -14.54 3.25 3.55
C GLN A 178 -13.24 3.11 4.34
N GLN A 179 -12.75 4.21 4.93
CA GLN A 179 -11.56 4.18 5.78
C GLN A 179 -11.74 3.26 6.99
N LEU A 180 -12.88 3.35 7.69
CA LEU A 180 -13.15 2.55 8.89
C LEU A 180 -13.29 1.06 8.54
N ALA A 181 -14.01 0.71 7.48
CA ALA A 181 -14.15 -0.66 6.99
C ALA A 181 -12.78 -1.26 6.62
N LYS A 182 -11.97 -0.52 5.84
CA LYS A 182 -10.59 -0.90 5.49
C LYS A 182 -9.76 -1.12 6.77
N THR A 183 -9.79 -0.16 7.69
CA THR A 183 -9.03 -0.20 8.94
C THR A 183 -9.40 -1.40 9.81
N GLN A 184 -10.68 -1.73 9.93
CA GLN A 184 -11.17 -2.88 10.69
C GLN A 184 -10.68 -4.20 10.09
N ARG A 185 -10.75 -4.35 8.76
CA ARG A 185 -10.22 -5.53 8.07
C ARG A 185 -8.73 -5.72 8.34
N TYR A 186 -7.93 -4.64 8.24
CA TYR A 186 -6.51 -4.69 8.57
C TYR A 186 -6.24 -4.99 10.04
N ALA A 187 -7.03 -4.42 10.97
CA ALA A 187 -6.90 -4.69 12.40
C ALA A 187 -7.11 -6.17 12.73
N ARG A 188 -8.12 -6.79 12.10
CA ARG A 188 -8.40 -8.22 12.21
C ARG A 188 -7.25 -9.07 11.68
N MET A 189 -6.84 -8.86 10.43
CA MET A 189 -5.73 -9.60 9.82
C MET A 189 -4.46 -9.52 10.67
N MET A 190 -4.19 -8.34 11.24
CA MET A 190 -3.04 -8.13 12.13
C MET A 190 -3.17 -8.79 13.50
N ALA A 191 -4.38 -8.91 14.04
CA ALA A 191 -4.64 -9.60 15.29
C ALA A 191 -4.47 -11.11 15.12
N GLU A 192 -5.06 -11.70 14.07
CA GLU A 192 -4.91 -13.10 13.71
C GLU A 192 -3.43 -13.46 13.47
N HIS A 193 -2.71 -12.60 12.74
CA HIS A 193 -1.27 -12.76 12.51
C HIS A 193 -0.45 -12.73 13.79
N ASP A 194 -0.67 -11.74 14.66
CA ASP A 194 0.06 -11.64 15.92
C ASP A 194 -0.27 -12.83 16.84
N PHE A 195 -1.53 -13.29 16.85
CA PHE A 195 -1.97 -14.45 17.64
C PHE A 195 -1.29 -15.74 17.18
N ALA A 196 -1.26 -16.00 15.87
CA ALA A 196 -0.59 -17.16 15.27
C ALA A 196 0.92 -17.20 15.57
N ARG A 197 1.53 -16.03 15.82
CA ARG A 197 2.94 -15.90 16.25
C ARG A 197 3.14 -16.08 17.76
N GLY A 198 2.10 -16.49 18.49
CA GLY A 198 2.16 -16.64 19.95
C GLY A 198 2.14 -15.32 20.71
N LYS A 199 1.93 -14.17 20.06
CA LYS A 199 1.79 -12.92 20.81
C LYS A 199 0.48 -12.90 21.59
N ARG A 200 0.51 -12.18 22.70
CA ARG A 200 -0.62 -11.98 23.59
C ARG A 200 -0.82 -10.50 23.87
N ALA A 201 -2.07 -10.11 24.10
CA ALA A 201 -2.45 -8.79 24.58
C ALA A 201 -2.60 -8.82 26.10
N SER A 202 -2.52 -7.64 26.74
CA SER A 202 -2.92 -7.43 28.13
C SER A 202 -4.00 -6.35 28.20
N LEU A 203 -4.84 -6.37 29.24
CA LEU A 203 -5.86 -5.35 29.45
C LEU A 203 -5.26 -3.94 29.58
N ALA A 204 -4.10 -3.81 30.23
CA ALA A 204 -3.36 -2.55 30.28
C ALA A 204 -2.96 -2.07 28.87
N LYS A 205 -2.49 -2.99 28.01
CA LYS A 205 -2.12 -2.68 26.62
C LYS A 205 -3.32 -2.19 25.79
N LEU A 206 -4.52 -2.70 26.07
CA LEU A 206 -5.76 -2.29 25.41
C LEU A 206 -6.06 -0.80 25.61
N VAL A 207 -5.82 -0.27 26.81
CA VAL A 207 -6.07 1.15 27.15
C VAL A 207 -4.88 2.03 26.79
N LEU A 208 -3.67 1.61 27.18
CA LEU A 208 -2.48 2.46 27.08
C LEU A 208 -1.95 2.58 25.64
N SER A 209 -2.05 1.52 24.82
CA SER A 209 -1.48 1.56 23.47
C SER A 209 -2.21 2.53 22.52
N PRO A 210 -3.56 2.55 22.47
CA PRO A 210 -4.29 3.54 21.69
C PRO A 210 -4.05 4.97 22.18
N ALA A 211 -4.06 5.18 23.51
CA ALA A 211 -3.80 6.49 24.11
C ALA A 211 -2.40 7.00 23.74
N TRP A 212 -1.38 6.17 23.88
CA TRP A 212 -0.02 6.49 23.45
C TRP A 212 0.07 6.76 21.94
N ARG A 213 -0.62 5.95 21.11
CA ARG A 213 -0.63 6.14 19.65
C ARG A 213 -1.23 7.50 19.26
N PHE A 214 -2.27 7.94 19.96
CA PHE A 214 -2.86 9.27 19.80
C PHE A 214 -1.87 10.34 20.25
N TRP A 215 -1.43 10.30 21.52
CA TRP A 215 -0.54 11.31 22.12
C TRP A 215 0.73 11.54 21.31
N ARG A 216 1.41 10.43 20.93
CA ARG A 216 2.61 10.48 20.10
C ARG A 216 2.34 11.11 18.74
N GLY A 217 1.22 10.79 18.10
CA GLY A 217 0.89 11.31 16.78
C GLY A 217 0.45 12.75 16.78
N TYR A 218 -0.52 13.06 17.64
CA TYR A 218 -1.16 14.34 17.64
C TYR A 218 -0.27 15.41 18.24
N LEU A 219 0.36 15.14 19.40
CA LEU A 219 1.14 16.12 20.14
C LEU A 219 2.64 16.02 19.83
N LEU A 220 3.29 14.88 20.11
CA LEU A 220 4.75 14.77 19.95
C LEU A 220 5.22 14.91 18.50
N ARG A 221 4.45 14.39 17.55
CA ARG A 221 4.75 14.52 16.11
C ARG A 221 4.01 15.67 15.44
N GLY A 222 3.38 16.55 16.21
CA GLY A 222 2.78 17.79 15.70
C GLY A 222 1.58 17.61 14.79
N GLY A 223 0.85 16.49 14.87
CA GLY A 223 -0.37 16.26 14.08
C GLY A 223 -1.43 17.36 14.22
N PHE A 224 -1.46 18.09 15.35
CA PHE A 224 -2.33 19.26 15.54
C PHE A 224 -2.10 20.37 14.51
N ARG A 225 -0.93 20.43 13.87
CA ARG A 225 -0.58 21.42 12.84
C ARG A 225 -1.34 21.21 11.53
N ASP A 226 -1.90 20.02 11.33
CA ASP A 226 -2.78 19.71 10.20
C ASP A 226 -4.26 20.07 10.50
N GLY A 227 -4.54 20.73 11.62
CA GLY A 227 -5.88 21.14 12.02
C GLY A 227 -6.78 19.97 12.40
N TRP A 228 -8.08 20.09 12.10
CA TRP A 228 -9.05 19.04 12.42
C TRP A 228 -8.75 17.72 11.69
N HIS A 229 -8.18 17.77 10.48
CA HIS A 229 -7.77 16.60 9.72
C HIS A 229 -6.75 15.76 10.49
N GLY A 230 -5.75 16.41 11.09
CA GLY A 230 -4.75 15.76 11.92
C GLY A 230 -5.34 15.14 13.20
N LEU A 231 -6.33 15.80 13.81
CA LEU A 231 -7.04 15.28 14.98
C LEU A 231 -7.83 14.01 14.64
N VAL A 232 -8.66 14.07 13.59
CA VAL A 232 -9.47 12.92 13.15
C VAL A 232 -8.56 11.76 12.74
N TYR A 233 -7.50 12.02 11.97
CA TYR A 233 -6.53 10.99 11.59
C TYR A 233 -5.88 10.33 12.82
N ALA A 234 -5.47 11.12 13.82
CA ALA A 234 -4.88 10.60 15.05
C ALA A 234 -5.85 9.68 15.81
N TYR A 235 -7.14 10.06 15.89
CA TYR A 235 -8.18 9.23 16.51
C TYR A 235 -8.44 7.94 15.73
N VAL A 236 -8.59 7.99 14.41
CA VAL A 236 -8.80 6.78 13.59
C VAL A 236 -7.61 5.83 13.72
N ARG A 237 -6.39 6.35 13.74
CA ARG A 237 -5.19 5.53 13.96
C ARG A 237 -5.09 4.95 15.38
N ALA A 238 -5.58 5.65 16.39
CA ALA A 238 -5.70 5.11 17.74
C ALA A 238 -6.76 4.01 17.81
N ASN A 239 -7.91 4.22 17.15
CA ASN A 239 -8.97 3.22 17.03
C ASN A 239 -8.49 1.93 16.35
N TYR A 240 -7.67 2.03 15.30
CA TYR A 240 -7.01 0.86 14.71
C TYR A 240 -6.23 0.03 15.74
N VAL A 241 -5.39 0.68 16.56
CA VAL A 241 -4.60 -0.01 17.60
C VAL A 241 -5.52 -0.64 18.65
N ARG A 242 -6.60 0.06 19.00
CA ARG A 242 -7.62 -0.42 19.93
C ARG A 242 -8.29 -1.69 19.40
N GLN A 243 -8.86 -1.64 18.20
CA GLN A 243 -9.53 -2.77 17.55
C GLN A 243 -8.60 -3.97 17.43
N LYS A 244 -7.38 -3.78 16.91
CA LYS A 244 -6.38 -4.86 16.81
C LYS A 244 -6.11 -5.51 18.17
N THR A 245 -5.92 -4.70 19.22
CA THR A 245 -5.58 -5.21 20.56
C THR A 245 -6.75 -5.95 21.19
N ILE A 246 -7.99 -5.45 21.01
CA ILE A 246 -9.22 -6.14 21.43
C ILE A 246 -9.34 -7.50 20.72
N MET A 247 -9.21 -7.52 19.39
CA MET A 247 -9.32 -8.76 18.61
C MET A 247 -8.26 -9.78 19.02
N LEU A 248 -7.02 -9.34 19.24
CA LEU A 248 -5.95 -10.22 19.75
C LEU A 248 -6.28 -10.76 21.15
N TRP A 249 -6.87 -9.94 22.02
CA TRP A 249 -7.33 -10.36 23.35
C TRP A 249 -8.48 -11.36 23.28
N LEU A 250 -9.41 -11.20 22.34
CA LEU A 250 -10.50 -12.16 22.14
C LEU A 250 -9.97 -13.51 21.63
N LEU A 251 -9.12 -13.50 20.61
CA LEU A 251 -8.51 -14.72 20.04
C LEU A 251 -7.77 -15.54 21.09
N GLN A 252 -6.97 -14.89 21.95
CA GLN A 252 -6.23 -15.61 22.99
C GLN A 252 -7.12 -16.19 24.10
N ASN A 253 -8.36 -15.71 24.24
CA ASN A 253 -9.35 -16.22 25.18
C ASN A 253 -10.40 -17.13 24.50
N GLY A 254 -10.10 -17.62 23.29
CA GLY A 254 -10.97 -18.54 22.56
C GLY A 254 -12.29 -17.93 22.08
N GLN A 255 -12.38 -16.60 22.01
CA GLN A 255 -13.59 -15.90 21.58
C GLN A 255 -13.55 -15.60 20.07
N PRO A 256 -14.68 -15.72 19.35
CA PRO A 256 -14.74 -15.41 17.93
C PRO A 256 -14.56 -13.90 17.68
N VAL A 257 -13.79 -13.55 16.66
CA VAL A 257 -13.65 -12.16 16.16
C VAL A 257 -14.57 -11.89 14.96
N VAL A 258 -15.16 -12.94 14.43
CA VAL A 258 -16.03 -12.96 13.25
C VAL A 258 -17.14 -13.92 13.57
N THR A 259 -18.35 -13.64 13.09
CA THR A 259 -19.44 -14.61 13.15
C THR A 259 -18.95 -15.94 12.57
N PRO A 260 -18.94 -17.03 13.35
CA PRO A 260 -18.68 -18.35 12.80
C PRO A 260 -19.70 -18.61 11.70
N GLU A 261 -19.26 -19.20 10.59
CA GLU A 261 -20.21 -19.73 9.61
C GLU A 261 -21.11 -20.73 10.35
N CYS A 262 -22.42 -20.57 10.22
CA CYS A 262 -23.36 -21.51 10.78
C CYS A 262 -23.23 -22.79 9.95
N THR A 263 -22.44 -23.76 10.42
CA THR A 263 -22.51 -25.11 9.90
C THR A 263 -23.84 -25.68 10.36
N ASP A 264 -24.83 -25.64 9.47
CA ASP A 264 -26.07 -26.38 9.67
C ASP A 264 -25.69 -27.87 9.81
N PRO A 265 -25.99 -28.54 10.93
CA PRO A 265 -25.70 -29.97 11.10
C PRO A 265 -26.42 -30.86 10.09
N ALA A 266 -27.29 -30.31 9.23
CA ALA A 266 -28.09 -31.04 8.25
C ALA A 266 -27.54 -31.06 6.81
N GLU A 267 -26.41 -30.42 6.48
CA GLU A 267 -25.85 -30.53 5.12
C GLU A 267 -25.02 -31.81 4.95
N PRO A 268 -25.46 -32.78 4.13
CA PRO A 268 -24.63 -33.95 3.83
C PRO A 268 -23.38 -33.47 3.10
N ARG A 269 -22.22 -33.92 3.57
CA ARG A 269 -20.95 -33.75 2.86
C ARG A 269 -21.11 -34.35 1.46
N THR A 270 -21.33 -33.51 0.45
CA THR A 270 -21.16 -33.92 -0.94
C THR A 270 -19.68 -34.17 -1.15
N THR A 271 -19.28 -35.42 -0.96
CA THR A 271 -18.06 -35.97 -1.52
C THR A 271 -18.19 -35.93 -3.04
N THR A 272 -17.66 -34.89 -3.67
CA THR A 272 -17.36 -34.94 -5.10
C THR A 272 -16.06 -35.72 -5.26
N PRO A 273 -16.01 -36.81 -6.04
CA PRO A 273 -14.78 -37.54 -6.29
C PRO A 273 -13.86 -36.73 -7.21
N ASP A 274 -12.55 -36.83 -6.95
CA ASP A 274 -11.47 -36.27 -7.78
C ASP A 274 -11.58 -36.73 -9.24
N LEU A 275 -11.53 -35.75 -10.16
CA LEU A 275 -11.02 -35.89 -11.53
C LEU A 275 -10.24 -34.62 -11.90
#